data_AF-A0A924ICY9-F1
#
_entry.id   AF-A0A924ICY9-F1
#
_cell.length_a   1.000
_cell.length_b   1.000
_cell.length_c   1.000
_cell.angle_alpha   90.00
_cell.angle_beta   90.00
_cell.angle_gamma   90.00
#
_symmetry.space_group_name_H-M   'P 1'
#
loop_
_entity.id
_entity.type
_entity.pdbx_description
1 polymer ?
#
loop_
_entity_poly.entity_id
_entity_poly.type
_entity_poly.pdbx_seq_one_letter_code
_entity_poly.pdbx_strand_id
1 'polypeptide(L)'
;MKIFNFFLFLLILLACQNTPIKAQNQDQTLVGTLQNGTAVLTVDMPKMLATYNANLLKMSGIDGKFTDLTIKTTSDKQYFLVFKGAIYSSSFRVTAISSNLYADDGISCTTSDCASEDFGCTPKLSGAGCYPCSNRGKCTKTVSSVSLLD
;
A
#
# COMPACT_ATOMS: atom_id res chain seq x y z
N MET A 1 -8.18 -6.43 -70.44
CA MET A 1 -6.97 -5.59 -70.60
C MET A 1 -7.16 -4.30 -69.81
N LYS A 2 -6.55 -4.19 -68.62
CA LYS A 2 -6.37 -2.93 -67.88
C LYS A 2 -5.16 -3.10 -66.97
N ILE A 3 -4.31 -2.08 -67.02
CA ILE A 3 -2.89 -2.04 -66.66
C ILE A 3 -2.71 -1.65 -65.18
N PHE A 4 -1.64 -2.18 -64.61
CA PHE A 4 -0.98 -1.83 -63.36
C PHE A 4 -0.93 -0.33 -63.03
N ASN A 5 -1.11 0.01 -61.74
CA ASN A 5 -0.43 1.13 -61.07
C ASN A 5 -0.51 0.83 -59.56
N PHE A 6 0.44 0.07 -59.00
CA PHE A 6 1.79 0.46 -58.58
C PHE A 6 1.78 1.44 -57.40
N PHE A 7 1.93 0.84 -56.22
CA PHE A 7 2.68 1.32 -55.06
C PHE A 7 2.49 2.78 -54.66
N LEU A 8 1.59 2.98 -53.69
CA LEU A 8 1.72 4.10 -52.77
C LEU A 8 1.20 3.72 -51.39
N PHE A 9 1.91 4.22 -50.39
CA PHE A 9 1.65 4.22 -48.95
C PHE A 9 2.31 3.12 -48.10
N LEU A 10 3.56 3.45 -47.79
CA LEU A 10 4.02 3.73 -46.43
C LEU A 10 4.09 2.52 -45.48
N LEU A 11 5.32 2.02 -45.36
CA LEU A 11 5.85 1.35 -44.17
C LEU A 11 5.44 2.13 -42.91
N ILE A 12 4.40 1.66 -42.22
CA ILE A 12 4.20 2.01 -40.81
C ILE A 12 5.25 1.21 -40.05
N LEU A 13 6.36 1.88 -39.79
CA LEU A 13 7.41 1.47 -38.87
C LEU A 13 6.75 0.96 -37.58
N LEU A 14 7.01 -0.31 -37.27
CA LEU A 14 6.91 -0.86 -35.93
C LEU A 14 7.79 -0.02 -34.99
N ALA A 15 7.23 1.02 -34.40
CA ALA A 15 7.71 1.54 -33.14
C ALA A 15 7.08 0.69 -32.03
N CYS A 16 7.57 -0.54 -31.86
CA CYS A 16 7.52 -1.17 -30.54
C CYS A 16 8.40 -0.31 -29.65
N GLN A 17 7.80 0.71 -29.06
CA GLN A 17 8.38 1.46 -27.96
C GLN A 17 8.47 0.48 -26.79
N ASN A 18 9.54 -0.32 -26.76
CA ASN A 18 10.07 -0.91 -25.54
C ASN A 18 10.59 0.25 -24.70
N THR A 19 9.67 1.03 -24.13
CA THR A 19 9.98 1.82 -22.96
C THR A 19 10.27 0.79 -21.86
N PRO A 20 11.49 0.73 -21.32
CA PRO A 20 11.66 0.04 -20.05
C PRO A 20 10.75 0.79 -19.09
N ILE A 21 9.67 0.14 -18.66
CA ILE A 21 8.91 0.55 -17.50
C ILE A 21 9.96 0.59 -16.40
N LYS A 22 10.43 1.79 -16.04
CA LYS A 22 11.17 1.99 -14.80
C LYS A 22 10.22 1.45 -13.73
N ALA A 23 10.49 0.26 -13.24
CA ALA A 23 10.01 -0.15 -11.94
C ALA A 23 10.44 0.98 -11.01
N GLN A 24 9.48 1.81 -10.60
CA GLN A 24 9.73 2.72 -9.49
C GLN A 24 10.26 1.81 -8.38
N ASN A 25 11.46 2.07 -7.88
CA ASN A 25 11.85 1.57 -6.58
C ASN A 25 10.75 2.08 -5.63
N GLN A 26 9.78 1.22 -5.33
CA GLN A 26 8.90 1.45 -4.20
C GLN A 26 9.80 1.25 -3.00
N ASP A 27 9.99 2.31 -2.23
CA ASP A 27 10.86 2.27 -1.07
C ASP A 27 10.12 1.46 0.01
N GLN A 28 10.37 0.15 0.01
CA GLN A 28 9.72 -0.79 0.89
C GLN A 28 10.37 -0.77 2.28
N THR A 29 9.56 -0.63 3.33
CA THR A 29 10.06 -0.68 4.72
C THR A 29 9.94 -2.09 5.27
N LEU A 30 11.05 -2.69 5.74
CA LEU A 30 11.00 -4.00 6.39
C LEU A 30 10.26 -3.88 7.74
N VAL A 31 9.13 -4.56 7.87
CA VAL A 31 8.27 -4.48 9.07
C VAL A 31 8.19 -5.76 9.86
N GLY A 32 8.50 -6.90 9.23
CA GLY A 32 8.41 -8.19 9.89
C GLY A 32 9.04 -9.33 9.13
N THR A 33 8.82 -10.53 9.65
CA THR A 33 9.22 -11.79 9.04
C THR A 33 8.13 -12.85 9.15
N LEU A 34 8.15 -13.85 8.28
CA LEU A 34 7.36 -15.07 8.42
C LEU A 34 8.16 -16.10 9.20
N GLN A 35 7.66 -16.47 10.38
CA GLN A 35 8.21 -17.54 11.22
C GLN A 35 7.20 -18.68 11.27
N ASN A 36 7.55 -19.84 10.70
CA ASN A 36 6.67 -21.00 10.61
C ASN A 36 5.28 -20.70 10.00
N GLY A 37 5.23 -19.78 9.03
CA GLY A 37 4.00 -19.36 8.37
C GLY A 37 3.19 -18.28 9.13
N THR A 38 3.66 -17.83 10.29
CA THR A 38 3.07 -16.73 11.07
C THR A 38 3.84 -15.44 10.84
N ALA A 39 3.13 -14.33 10.61
CA ALA A 39 3.74 -13.00 10.51
C ALA A 39 4.14 -12.48 11.89
N VAL A 40 5.40 -12.09 12.03
CA VAL A 40 5.97 -11.54 13.27
C VAL A 40 6.55 -10.16 12.97
N LEU A 41 6.11 -9.14 13.71
CA LEU A 41 6.68 -7.80 13.66
C LEU A 41 8.13 -7.81 14.17
N THR A 42 9.01 -7.10 13.48
CA THR A 42 10.45 -6.99 13.84
C THR A 42 10.92 -5.56 14.03
N VAL A 43 10.00 -4.60 13.98
CA VAL A 43 10.28 -3.16 14.12
C VAL A 43 10.32 -2.73 15.59
N ASP A 44 11.01 -1.62 15.85
CA ASP A 44 10.83 -0.87 17.09
C ASP A 44 9.43 -0.22 17.08
N MET A 45 8.48 -0.89 17.71
CA MET A 45 7.07 -0.46 17.72
C MET A 45 6.87 0.92 18.35
N PRO A 46 7.45 1.26 19.53
CA PRO A 46 7.39 2.62 20.07
C PRO A 46 7.90 3.68 19.08
N LYS A 47 9.06 3.44 18.44
CA LYS A 47 9.61 4.37 17.46
C LYS A 47 8.67 4.52 16.25
N MET A 48 8.21 3.41 15.67
CA MET A 48 7.34 3.44 14.50
C MET A 48 6.00 4.11 14.78
N LEU A 49 5.39 3.87 15.95
CA LEU A 49 4.17 4.55 16.38
C LEU A 49 4.39 6.06 16.53
N ALA A 50 5.51 6.47 17.12
CA ALA A 50 5.85 7.89 17.27
C ALA A 50 6.05 8.57 15.91
N THR A 51 6.85 7.97 15.02
CA THR A 51 7.05 8.44 13.64
C THR A 51 5.71 8.55 12.93
N TYR A 52 4.90 7.48 12.95
CA TYR A 52 3.68 7.43 12.16
C TYR A 52 2.65 8.45 12.64
N ASN A 53 2.44 8.59 13.95
CA ASN A 53 1.54 9.62 14.50
C ASN A 53 2.00 11.03 14.11
N ALA A 54 3.30 11.34 14.24
CA ALA A 54 3.83 12.65 13.91
C ALA A 54 3.68 12.99 12.42
N ASN A 55 4.00 12.03 11.55
CA ASN A 55 3.98 12.25 10.11
C ASN A 55 2.57 12.23 9.54
N LEU A 56 1.67 11.39 10.05
CA LEU A 56 0.27 11.41 9.63
C LEU A 56 -0.38 12.75 9.97
N LEU A 57 -0.14 13.28 11.17
CA LEU A 57 -0.62 14.60 11.58
C LEU A 57 -0.06 15.69 10.65
N LYS A 58 1.26 15.68 10.42
CA LYS A 58 1.94 16.67 9.57
C LYS A 58 1.43 16.65 8.12
N MET A 59 1.23 15.47 7.54
CA MET A 59 0.95 15.30 6.11
C MET A 59 -0.54 15.35 5.78
N SER A 60 -1.42 14.95 6.71
CA SER A 60 -2.85 14.80 6.45
C SER A 60 -3.75 15.52 7.47
N GLY A 61 -3.18 16.11 8.52
CA GLY A 61 -3.94 16.74 9.60
C GLY A 61 -4.67 15.75 10.50
N ILE A 62 -4.41 14.43 10.37
CA ILE A 62 -5.05 13.39 11.18
C ILE A 62 -4.20 13.12 12.42
N ASP A 63 -4.71 13.50 13.58
CA ASP A 63 -4.15 13.12 14.89
C ASP A 63 -4.63 11.71 15.27
N GLY A 64 -3.94 10.70 14.72
CA GLY A 64 -4.36 9.29 14.83
C GLY A 64 -4.31 8.71 16.24
N LYS A 65 -3.36 9.18 17.06
CA LYS A 65 -3.06 8.67 18.41
C LYS A 65 -3.02 7.14 18.48
N PHE A 66 -2.35 6.53 17.49
CA PHE A 66 -2.17 5.08 17.46
C PHE A 66 -1.28 4.64 18.60
N THR A 67 -1.67 3.58 19.29
CA THR A 67 -0.98 3.00 20.45
C THR A 67 -0.58 1.56 20.23
N ASP A 68 -1.06 0.93 19.16
CA ASP A 68 -0.79 -0.46 18.83
C ASP A 68 -0.51 -0.63 17.33
N LEU A 69 0.29 -1.65 17.03
CA LEU A 69 0.77 -1.99 15.68
C LEU A 69 0.79 -3.50 15.53
N THR A 70 0.13 -4.02 14.51
CA THR A 70 0.08 -5.46 14.22
C THR A 70 0.23 -5.75 12.74
N ILE A 71 0.75 -6.94 12.39
CA ILE A 71 0.58 -7.48 11.04
C ILE A 71 -0.61 -8.42 11.08
N LYS A 72 -1.64 -8.12 10.29
CA LYS A 72 -2.83 -8.95 10.13
C LYS A 72 -2.77 -9.69 8.80
N THR A 73 -3.29 -10.91 8.78
CA THR A 73 -3.28 -11.79 7.61
C THR A 73 -4.69 -12.23 7.26
N THR A 74 -5.06 -12.12 5.99
CA THR A 74 -6.34 -12.63 5.48
C THR A 74 -6.27 -14.13 5.16
N SER A 75 -7.42 -14.77 4.94
CA SER A 75 -7.49 -16.20 4.59
C SER A 75 -6.79 -16.54 3.26
N ASP A 76 -6.71 -15.59 2.33
CA ASP A 76 -5.98 -15.69 1.06
C ASP A 76 -4.52 -15.24 1.14
N LYS A 77 -3.97 -15.12 2.37
CA LYS A 77 -2.55 -14.79 2.65
C LYS A 77 -2.13 -13.39 2.17
N GLN A 78 -3.03 -12.42 2.19
CA GLN A 78 -2.66 -11.01 2.09
C GLN A 78 -2.27 -10.49 3.48
N TYR A 79 -1.23 -9.66 3.53
CA TYR A 79 -0.73 -9.10 4.78
C TYR A 79 -0.99 -7.60 4.82
N PHE A 80 -1.35 -7.11 6.00
CA PHE A 80 -1.57 -5.70 6.26
C PHE A 80 -0.89 -5.30 7.56
N LEU A 81 -0.15 -4.19 7.52
CA LEU A 81 0.32 -3.53 8.73
C LEU A 81 -0.79 -2.62 9.22
N VAL A 82 -1.28 -2.85 10.44
CA VAL A 82 -2.44 -2.16 10.99
C VAL A 82 -2.03 -1.40 12.24
N PHE A 83 -2.21 -0.09 12.19
CA PHE A 83 -2.09 0.84 13.31
C PHE A 83 -3.45 1.02 13.96
N LYS A 84 -3.52 0.83 15.28
CA LYS A 84 -4.75 0.96 16.07
C LYS A 84 -4.63 2.05 17.12
N GLY A 85 -5.63 2.93 17.14
CA GLY A 85 -5.84 3.94 18.16
C GLY A 85 -7.29 3.89 18.65
N ALA A 86 -7.63 4.74 19.61
CA ALA A 86 -8.97 4.76 20.20
C ALA A 86 -10.06 5.22 19.20
N ILE A 87 -9.70 6.11 18.26
CA ILE A 87 -10.63 6.71 17.29
C ILE A 87 -10.34 6.21 15.88
N TYR A 88 -9.06 6.06 15.53
CA TYR A 88 -8.64 5.76 14.18
C TYR A 88 -8.01 4.37 14.07
N SER A 89 -8.21 3.76 12.91
CA SER A 89 -7.43 2.64 12.41
C SER A 89 -6.80 3.04 11.09
N SER A 90 -5.52 2.74 10.91
CA SER A 90 -4.87 2.87 9.61
C SER A 90 -4.22 1.58 9.18
N SER A 91 -4.20 1.33 7.87
CA SER A 91 -3.50 0.16 7.35
C SER A 91 -2.68 0.43 6.10
N PHE A 92 -1.61 -0.34 5.98
CA PHE A 92 -0.71 -0.41 4.84
C PHE A 92 -0.73 -1.83 4.28
N ARG A 93 -0.55 -1.96 2.97
CA ARG A 93 -0.34 -3.28 2.38
C ARG A 93 1.07 -3.76 2.74
N VAL A 94 1.20 -5.05 3.01
CA VAL A 94 2.49 -5.69 3.26
C VAL A 94 2.74 -6.75 2.20
N THR A 95 3.90 -6.67 1.56
CA THR A 95 4.38 -7.62 0.56
C THR A 95 5.36 -8.59 1.21
N ALA A 96 5.15 -9.89 1.00
CA ALA A 96 6.09 -10.92 1.42
C ALA A 96 7.12 -11.18 0.31
N ILE A 97 8.41 -11.05 0.64
CA ILE A 97 9.52 -11.42 -0.25
C ILE A 97 10.39 -12.42 0.50
N SER A 98 10.34 -13.68 0.05
CA SER A 98 10.89 -14.82 0.79
C SER A 98 10.28 -14.91 2.19
N SER A 99 11.08 -14.77 3.25
CA SER A 99 10.63 -14.74 4.64
C SER A 99 10.43 -13.33 5.20
N ASN A 100 10.72 -12.29 4.43
CA ASN A 100 10.66 -10.91 4.92
C ASN A 100 9.33 -10.26 4.51
N LEU A 101 8.80 -9.43 5.40
CA LEU A 101 7.54 -8.71 5.22
C LEU A 101 7.83 -7.23 5.12
N TYR A 102 7.46 -6.62 4.00
CA TYR A 102 7.71 -5.21 3.75
C TYR A 102 6.41 -4.44 3.62
N ALA A 103 6.27 -3.33 4.35
CA ALA A 103 5.15 -2.42 4.16
C ALA A 103 5.38 -1.60 2.88
N ASP A 104 4.35 -1.57 2.04
CA ASP A 104 4.34 -0.77 0.82
C ASP A 104 4.14 0.71 1.19
N ASP A 105 4.99 1.55 0.62
CA ASP A 105 5.04 2.98 0.86
C ASP A 105 4.14 3.78 -0.07
N GLY A 106 3.26 3.17 -0.88
CA GLY A 106 2.45 3.92 -1.84
C GLY A 106 1.24 4.63 -1.23
N ILE A 107 0.44 3.90 -0.43
CA ILE A 107 -0.78 4.43 0.21
C ILE A 107 -1.06 3.77 1.54
N SER A 108 -1.73 4.52 2.43
CA SER A 108 -2.32 4.03 3.67
C SER A 108 -3.79 4.41 3.71
N CYS A 109 -4.58 3.63 4.44
CA CYS A 109 -6.02 3.81 4.52
C CYS A 109 -6.47 4.13 5.95
N THR A 110 -6.73 5.42 6.13
CA THR A 110 -7.33 6.18 7.24
C THR A 110 -8.81 5.94 7.57
N THR A 111 -9.25 5.38 8.71
CA THR A 111 -10.69 5.40 9.05
C THR A 111 -10.99 5.56 10.53
N SER A 112 -12.05 6.32 10.83
CA SER A 112 -12.73 6.36 12.14
C SER A 112 -13.97 5.48 12.17
N ASP A 113 -14.64 5.31 11.03
CA ASP A 113 -16.00 4.77 10.95
C ASP A 113 -16.03 3.25 11.12
N CYS A 114 -14.93 2.58 10.80
CA CYS A 114 -14.73 1.16 11.05
C CYS A 114 -13.43 0.87 11.79
N ALA A 115 -12.99 1.80 12.65
CA ALA A 115 -11.76 1.62 13.41
C ALA A 115 -11.76 0.37 14.31
N SER A 116 -12.94 -0.13 14.69
CA SER A 116 -13.13 -1.37 15.45
C SER A 116 -13.03 -2.67 14.62
N GLU A 117 -13.12 -2.61 13.28
CA GLU A 117 -12.94 -3.80 12.43
C GLU A 117 -11.47 -4.25 12.46
N ASP A 118 -11.18 -5.55 12.39
CA ASP A 118 -9.82 -6.09 12.56
C ASP A 118 -8.76 -5.41 11.68
N PHE A 119 -9.11 -5.13 10.43
CA PHE A 119 -8.24 -4.49 9.45
C PHE A 119 -8.54 -2.99 9.27
N GLY A 120 -9.64 -2.49 9.85
CA GLY A 120 -10.23 -1.22 9.45
C GLY A 120 -10.56 -1.24 7.96
N CYS A 121 -10.10 -0.24 7.22
CA CYS A 121 -10.07 -0.32 5.77
C CYS A 121 -8.67 -0.43 5.20
N THR A 122 -8.58 -1.08 4.05
CA THR A 122 -7.32 -1.55 3.47
C THR A 122 -7.02 -0.93 2.12
N PRO A 123 -5.74 -0.75 1.78
CA PRO A 123 -5.32 -0.39 0.42
C PRO A 123 -5.82 -1.38 -0.64
N LYS A 124 -6.28 -0.86 -1.78
CA LYS A 124 -6.50 -1.66 -2.99
C LYS A 124 -5.18 -2.12 -3.57
N LEU A 125 -5.18 -3.29 -4.24
CA LEU A 125 -4.00 -3.81 -4.94
C LEU A 125 -3.42 -2.82 -5.97
N SER A 126 -4.28 -2.03 -6.61
CA SER A 126 -3.84 -0.99 -7.56
C SER A 126 -3.05 0.16 -6.93
N GLY A 127 -3.04 0.30 -5.59
CA GLY A 127 -2.48 1.47 -4.91
C GLY A 127 -3.25 2.77 -5.17
N ALA A 128 -4.36 2.71 -5.91
CA ALA A 128 -5.09 3.91 -6.31
C ALA A 128 -6.06 4.42 -5.23
N GLY A 129 -6.53 3.55 -4.32
CA GLY A 129 -7.53 3.89 -3.31
C GLY A 129 -7.68 2.84 -2.22
N CYS A 130 -8.68 3.01 -1.37
CA CYS A 130 -9.01 2.10 -0.27
C CYS A 130 -10.22 1.24 -0.60
N TYR A 131 -10.25 -0.01 -0.12
CA TYR A 131 -11.50 -0.74 0.01
C TYR A 131 -12.37 -0.05 1.07
N PRO A 132 -13.69 0.09 0.83
CA PRO A 132 -14.57 0.64 1.85
C PRO A 132 -14.65 -0.31 3.05
N CYS A 133 -14.97 0.25 4.21
CA CYS A 133 -15.36 -0.53 5.39
C CYS A 133 -16.56 -1.45 5.09
N SER A 134 -16.71 -2.51 5.89
CA SER A 134 -17.86 -3.43 5.79
C SER A 134 -19.19 -2.68 6.01
N ASN A 135 -19.18 -1.69 6.90
CA ASN A 135 -20.31 -0.79 7.17
C ASN A 135 -20.45 0.38 6.17
N ARG A 136 -19.68 0.41 5.08
CA ARG A 136 -19.60 1.52 4.11
C ARG A 136 -19.13 2.86 4.70
N GLY A 137 -18.51 2.82 5.87
CA GLY A 137 -17.85 3.95 6.51
C GLY A 137 -16.77 4.58 5.62
N LYS A 138 -16.45 5.84 5.92
CA LYS A 138 -15.49 6.63 5.17
C LYS A 138 -14.07 6.10 5.37
N CYS A 139 -13.35 6.02 4.25
CA CYS A 139 -11.92 5.76 4.22
C CYS A 139 -11.17 6.87 3.51
N THR A 140 -10.20 7.41 4.22
CA THR A 140 -9.31 8.46 3.74
C THR A 140 -8.02 7.81 3.27
N LYS A 141 -7.78 7.85 1.96
CA LYS A 141 -6.46 7.52 1.42
C LYS A 141 -5.48 8.60 1.87
N THR A 142 -4.43 8.18 2.56
CA THR A 142 -3.27 9.00 2.87
C THR A 142 -2.11 8.54 2.01
N VAL A 143 -1.34 9.49 1.48
CA VAL A 143 -0.10 9.16 0.76
C VAL A 143 0.82 8.53 1.79
N SER A 144 1.16 7.27 1.57
CA SER A 144 2.29 6.69 2.29
C SER A 144 3.55 7.18 1.60
N SER A 145 4.61 7.34 2.36
CA SER A 145 5.96 7.44 1.85
C SER A 145 6.83 6.77 2.89
N VAL A 146 8.06 6.36 2.56
CA VAL A 146 9.01 5.80 3.53
C VAL A 146 9.08 6.62 4.81
N SER A 147 9.01 7.95 4.69
CA SER A 147 9.00 8.85 5.85
C SER A 147 7.88 8.58 6.85
N LEU A 148 6.75 7.97 6.46
CA LEU A 148 5.69 7.61 7.41
C LEU A 148 6.04 6.41 8.28
N LEU A 149 7.05 5.61 7.90
CA LEU A 149 7.40 4.36 8.55
C LEU A 149 8.86 4.30 9.05
N ASP A 150 9.68 5.33 8.83
CA ASP A 150 11.12 5.39 9.19
C ASP A 150 11.44 6.09 10.53
#